data_AF-A0A6L3XPW1-F1
#
_entry.id   AF-A0A6L3XPW1-F1
#
_cell.length_a   1.000
_cell.length_b   1.000
_cell.length_c   1.000
_cell.angle_alpha   90.00
_cell.angle_beta   90.00
_cell.angle_gamma   90.00
#
_symmetry.space_group_name_H-M   'P 1'
#
loop_
_entity.id
_entity.type
_entity.pdbx_description
1 polymer ?
#
loop_
_entity_poly.entity_id
_entity_poly.type
_entity_poly.pdbx_seq_one_letter_code
_entity_poly.pdbx_strand_id
1 'polypeptide(L)'
;ASAVAAEAAILKLRKMEVTRILSDNSALLTGLLLAISIPPFAPWWMVVLGTVFAVIIAKQLYGGLGHNPFNPAMIGYVVLLISFPVQMTSWLPPHEIAATVPGFMDALHVIFTGHTALGADMNALRMGVDGISQATPLDTFKTSLRAGHSVEQVMKSSIYSGVLAGAGWQWVNLAYLLGGAFLLQQKAIRWHIPVSFLVTLAVCSTLGWVISPESLASPQLHLLSGATMLGAFFILTDPVTASTTNRGRLIFGALAGLLVWLIRSFGGYPDGVAFAVLLANITVPLIDYYTRPRVYGHR
;
A
#
# COMPACT_ATOMS: atom_id res chain seq x y z
N ALA A 1 -15.33 -12.29 -1.76
CA ALA A 1 -16.52 -12.62 -2.56
C ALA A 1 -16.60 -11.80 -3.85
N SER A 2 -16.60 -10.46 -3.78
CA SER A 2 -16.66 -9.56 -4.93
C SER A 2 -15.62 -9.87 -6.02
N ALA A 3 -14.36 -10.11 -5.64
CA ALA A 3 -13.28 -10.41 -6.59
C ALA A 3 -13.54 -11.66 -7.44
N VAL A 4 -13.91 -12.77 -6.78
CA VAL A 4 -14.22 -14.05 -7.43
C VAL A 4 -15.47 -13.93 -8.29
N ALA A 5 -16.51 -13.25 -7.80
CA ALA A 5 -17.74 -13.03 -8.55
C ALA A 5 -17.50 -12.17 -9.80
N ALA A 6 -16.71 -11.11 -9.70
CA ALA A 6 -16.35 -10.24 -10.81
C ALA A 6 -15.54 -10.98 -11.87
N GLU A 7 -14.57 -11.80 -11.45
CA GLU A 7 -13.79 -12.64 -12.35
C GLU A 7 -14.66 -13.70 -13.04
N ALA A 8 -15.51 -14.40 -12.29
CA ALA A 8 -16.43 -15.39 -12.84
C ALA A 8 -17.38 -14.76 -13.89
N ALA A 9 -17.91 -13.57 -13.60
CA ALA A 9 -18.82 -12.86 -14.49
C ALA A 9 -18.14 -12.48 -15.81
N ILE A 10 -16.95 -11.88 -15.77
CA ILE A 10 -16.26 -11.44 -16.99
C ILE A 10 -15.76 -12.64 -17.82
N LEU A 11 -15.32 -13.72 -17.18
CA LEU A 11 -14.93 -14.95 -17.88
C LEU A 11 -16.12 -15.60 -18.58
N LYS A 12 -17.30 -15.61 -17.93
CA LYS A 12 -18.53 -16.10 -18.55
C LYS A 12 -18.93 -15.25 -19.76
N LEU A 13 -18.83 -13.93 -19.66
CA LEU A 13 -19.08 -13.01 -20.79
C LEU A 13 -18.09 -13.23 -21.94
N ARG A 14 -16.84 -13.54 -21.64
CA ARG A 14 -15.79 -13.88 -22.62
C ARG A 14 -15.87 -15.31 -23.15
N LYS A 15 -16.86 -16.11 -22.71
CA LYS A 15 -17.03 -17.54 -23.07
C LYS A 15 -15.77 -18.38 -22.78
N MET A 16 -15.09 -18.10 -21.67
CA MET A 16 -13.88 -18.81 -21.23
C MET A 16 -14.20 -19.86 -20.15
N GLU A 17 -13.27 -20.78 -19.92
CA GLU A 17 -13.36 -21.78 -18.84
C GLU A 17 -13.24 -21.12 -17.44
N VAL A 18 -14.39 -20.90 -16.81
CA VAL A 18 -14.47 -20.20 -15.52
C VAL A 18 -13.77 -20.96 -14.39
N THR A 19 -14.02 -22.26 -14.26
CA THR A 19 -13.54 -23.08 -13.14
C THR A 19 -12.01 -23.17 -13.09
N ARG A 20 -11.38 -23.36 -14.26
CA ARG A 20 -9.93 -23.47 -14.38
C ARG A 20 -9.23 -22.17 -13.97
N ILE A 21 -9.72 -21.03 -14.43
CA ILE A 21 -9.07 -19.74 -14.15
C ILE A 21 -9.28 -19.34 -12.69
N LEU A 22 -10.49 -19.53 -12.13
CA LEU A 22 -10.73 -19.25 -10.72
C LEU A 22 -9.86 -20.09 -9.76
N SER A 23 -9.41 -21.26 -10.20
CA SER A 23 -8.54 -22.13 -9.39
C SER A 23 -7.14 -21.56 -9.13
N ASP A 24 -6.72 -20.53 -9.89
CA ASP A 24 -5.42 -19.87 -9.71
C ASP A 24 -5.38 -18.94 -8.48
N ASN A 25 -6.53 -18.67 -7.85
CA ASN A 25 -6.71 -17.80 -6.68
C ASN A 25 -6.18 -16.36 -6.83
N SER A 26 -5.85 -15.92 -8.03
CA SER A 26 -5.19 -14.65 -8.25
C SER A 26 -6.15 -13.45 -8.11
N ALA A 27 -7.45 -13.62 -8.40
CA ALA A 27 -8.45 -12.61 -8.04
C ALA A 27 -8.67 -12.52 -6.53
N LEU A 28 -8.58 -13.64 -5.80
CA LEU A 28 -8.67 -13.64 -4.34
C LEU A 28 -7.50 -12.86 -3.73
N LEU A 29 -6.28 -13.11 -4.21
CA LEU A 29 -5.09 -12.38 -3.78
C LEU A 29 -5.21 -10.88 -4.08
N THR A 30 -5.67 -10.51 -5.29
CA THR A 30 -5.94 -9.11 -5.67
C THR A 30 -6.91 -8.45 -4.70
N GLY A 31 -8.02 -9.13 -4.40
CA GLY A 31 -9.03 -8.64 -3.46
C GLY A 31 -8.50 -8.50 -2.03
N LEU A 32 -7.66 -9.45 -1.57
CA LEU A 32 -7.05 -9.42 -0.25
C LEU A 32 -6.06 -8.25 -0.11
N LEU A 33 -5.16 -8.06 -1.08
CA LEU A 33 -4.21 -6.96 -1.08
C LEU A 33 -4.92 -5.60 -1.11
N LEU A 34 -5.99 -5.48 -1.89
CA LEU A 34 -6.81 -4.28 -1.89
C LEU A 34 -7.50 -4.05 -0.53
N ALA A 35 -8.12 -5.10 0.04
CA ALA A 35 -8.80 -5.01 1.33
C ALA A 35 -7.88 -4.58 2.48
N ILE A 36 -6.63 -5.04 2.48
CA ILE A 36 -5.60 -4.64 3.45
C ILE A 36 -5.17 -3.18 3.26
N SER A 37 -5.26 -2.66 2.03
CA SER A 37 -4.77 -1.32 1.69
C SER A 37 -5.81 -0.22 1.95
N ILE A 38 -7.08 -0.56 2.13
CA ILE A 38 -8.17 0.39 2.36
C ILE A 38 -8.48 0.55 3.86
N PRO A 39 -9.11 1.67 4.28
CA PRO A 39 -9.51 1.84 5.67
C PRO A 39 -10.49 0.76 6.15
N PRO A 40 -10.38 0.31 7.41
CA PRO A 40 -11.17 -0.81 7.93
C PRO A 40 -12.68 -0.55 7.97
N PHE A 41 -13.09 0.71 8.08
CA PHE A 41 -14.50 1.12 8.13
C PHE A 41 -14.95 1.79 6.81
N ALA A 42 -14.23 1.54 5.71
CA ALA A 42 -14.67 1.99 4.40
C ALA A 42 -16.05 1.38 4.07
N PRO A 43 -16.98 2.16 3.50
CA PRO A 43 -18.30 1.64 3.13
C PRO A 43 -18.19 0.42 2.21
N TRP A 44 -19.02 -0.60 2.45
CA TRP A 44 -18.95 -1.87 1.71
C TRP A 44 -18.99 -1.69 0.19
N TRP A 45 -19.80 -0.75 -0.31
CA TRP A 45 -19.97 -0.50 -1.74
C TRP A 45 -18.69 0.01 -2.39
N MET A 46 -17.85 0.75 -1.64
CA MET A 46 -16.56 1.25 -2.11
C MET A 46 -15.57 0.11 -2.28
N VAL A 47 -15.54 -0.82 -1.32
CA VAL A 47 -14.72 -2.03 -1.39
C VAL A 47 -15.11 -2.87 -2.60
N VAL A 48 -16.42 -3.06 -2.82
CA VAL A 48 -16.94 -3.77 -3.98
C VAL A 48 -16.52 -3.09 -5.28
N LEU A 49 -16.71 -1.77 -5.40
CA LEU A 49 -16.36 -1.00 -6.59
C LEU A 49 -14.86 -1.07 -6.91
N GLY A 50 -13.99 -0.85 -5.91
CA GLY A 50 -12.55 -0.95 -6.10
C GLY A 50 -12.10 -2.36 -6.50
N THR A 51 -12.71 -3.39 -5.90
CA THR A 51 -12.40 -4.79 -6.24
C THR A 51 -12.83 -5.13 -7.66
N VAL A 52 -14.03 -4.70 -8.07
CA VAL A 52 -14.55 -4.89 -9.42
C VAL A 52 -13.65 -4.20 -10.44
N PHE A 53 -13.21 -2.97 -10.16
CA PHE A 53 -12.30 -2.25 -11.04
C PHE A 53 -10.94 -2.94 -11.15
N ALA A 54 -10.35 -3.35 -10.03
CA ALA A 54 -9.09 -4.11 -10.00
C ALA A 54 -9.19 -5.40 -10.83
N VAL A 55 -10.25 -6.18 -10.67
CA VAL A 55 -10.37 -7.47 -11.36
C VAL A 55 -10.76 -7.30 -12.84
N ILE A 56 -11.80 -6.51 -13.13
CA ILE A 56 -12.32 -6.41 -14.49
C ILE A 56 -11.43 -5.54 -15.36
N ILE A 57 -11.12 -4.32 -14.90
CA ILE A 57 -10.43 -3.32 -15.72
C ILE A 57 -8.92 -3.52 -15.68
N ALA A 58 -8.33 -3.68 -14.49
CA ALA A 58 -6.87 -3.74 -14.37
C ALA A 58 -6.28 -5.10 -14.75
N LYS A 59 -7.04 -6.19 -14.57
CA LYS A 59 -6.58 -7.56 -14.86
C LYS A 59 -7.21 -8.16 -16.11
N GLN A 60 -8.53 -8.31 -16.13
CA GLN A 60 -9.22 -9.12 -17.14
C GLN A 60 -9.33 -8.44 -18.50
N LEU A 61 -9.40 -7.10 -18.56
CA LEU A 61 -9.41 -6.33 -19.81
C LEU A 61 -8.15 -6.58 -20.66
N TYR A 62 -7.00 -6.79 -20.02
CA TYR A 62 -5.72 -7.06 -20.68
C TYR A 62 -5.50 -8.53 -21.03
N GLY A 63 -6.47 -9.41 -20.74
CA GLY A 63 -6.39 -10.83 -21.06
C GLY A 63 -6.33 -11.75 -19.85
N GLY A 64 -6.15 -11.23 -18.63
CA GLY A 64 -6.10 -12.00 -17.39
C GLY A 64 -4.70 -12.08 -16.78
N LEU A 65 -4.46 -13.13 -15.98
CA LEU A 65 -3.18 -13.35 -15.30
C LEU A 65 -2.03 -13.49 -16.32
N GLY A 66 -0.93 -12.78 -16.09
CA GLY A 66 0.25 -12.82 -16.97
C GLY A 66 0.25 -11.78 -18.09
N HIS A 67 -0.88 -11.12 -18.32
CA HIS A 67 -1.02 -10.07 -19.35
C HIS A 67 -1.30 -8.69 -18.77
N ASN A 68 -1.57 -8.58 -17.47
CA ASN A 68 -1.81 -7.30 -16.83
C ASN A 68 -0.50 -6.49 -16.72
N PRO A 69 -0.42 -5.28 -17.34
CA PRO A 69 0.79 -4.46 -17.29
C PRO A 69 1.02 -3.83 -15.90
N PHE A 70 -0.03 -3.73 -15.10
CA PHE A 70 -0.04 -3.07 -13.80
C PHE A 70 -0.51 -4.01 -12.71
N ASN A 71 -0.09 -3.74 -11.46
CA ASN A 71 -0.56 -4.47 -10.30
C ASN A 71 -2.07 -4.16 -10.11
N PRO A 72 -2.96 -5.16 -10.25
CA PRO A 72 -4.39 -4.89 -10.29
C PRO A 72 -4.94 -4.32 -8.97
N ALA A 73 -4.42 -4.79 -7.83
CA ALA A 73 -4.82 -4.32 -6.52
C ALA A 73 -4.46 -2.83 -6.33
N MET A 74 -3.27 -2.43 -6.79
CA MET A 74 -2.83 -1.04 -6.70
C MET A 74 -3.64 -0.11 -7.62
N ILE A 75 -4.07 -0.58 -8.80
CA ILE A 75 -5.01 0.20 -9.62
C ILE A 75 -6.33 0.40 -8.88
N GLY A 76 -6.91 -0.67 -8.31
CA GLY A 76 -8.13 -0.56 -7.52
C GLY A 76 -8.00 0.45 -6.38
N TYR A 77 -6.89 0.38 -5.63
CA TYR A 77 -6.59 1.30 -4.54
C TYR A 77 -6.47 2.76 -5.03
N VAL A 78 -5.72 3.01 -6.10
CA VAL A 78 -5.52 4.37 -6.64
C VAL A 78 -6.82 4.97 -7.16
N VAL A 79 -7.67 4.17 -7.82
CA VAL A 79 -9.00 4.64 -8.25
C VAL A 79 -9.84 5.05 -7.06
N LEU A 80 -9.88 4.23 -6.00
CA LEU A 80 -10.61 4.60 -4.79
C LEU A 80 -10.04 5.85 -4.13
N LEU A 81 -8.71 5.96 -4.04
CA LEU A 81 -8.04 7.09 -3.42
C LEU A 81 -8.31 8.41 -4.16
N ILE A 82 -8.35 8.40 -5.49
CA ILE A 82 -8.62 9.58 -6.32
C ILE A 82 -10.11 9.92 -6.31
N SER A 83 -10.99 8.92 -6.46
CA SER A 83 -12.44 9.14 -6.57
C SER A 83 -13.11 9.41 -5.23
N PHE A 84 -12.59 8.86 -4.12
CA PHE A 84 -13.19 8.93 -2.79
C PHE A 84 -12.15 9.28 -1.71
N PRO A 85 -11.45 10.43 -1.83
CA PRO A 85 -10.31 10.76 -0.96
C PRO A 85 -10.72 10.88 0.52
N VAL A 86 -11.88 11.45 0.81
CA VAL A 86 -12.36 11.64 2.20
C VAL A 86 -12.47 10.30 2.92
N GLN A 87 -13.13 9.32 2.30
CA GLN A 87 -13.30 8.00 2.90
C GLN A 87 -11.98 7.24 2.97
N MET A 88 -11.07 7.43 2.01
CA MET A 88 -9.78 6.75 1.96
C MET A 88 -8.75 7.29 2.96
N THR A 89 -8.92 8.52 3.46
CA THR A 89 -8.10 9.09 4.54
C THR A 89 -8.71 8.91 5.93
N SER A 90 -9.86 8.23 6.01
CA SER A 90 -10.65 8.07 7.23
C SER A 90 -10.20 6.87 8.08
N TRP A 91 -9.05 6.97 8.72
CA TRP A 91 -8.51 5.91 9.58
C TRP A 91 -8.84 6.12 11.06
N LEU A 92 -9.07 5.04 11.79
CA LEU A 92 -9.22 5.10 13.24
C LEU A 92 -7.84 5.25 13.91
N PRO A 93 -7.76 5.97 15.04
CA PRO A 93 -6.55 6.02 15.83
C PRO A 93 -6.19 4.63 16.41
N PRO A 94 -4.90 4.36 16.68
CA PRO A 94 -4.48 3.18 17.43
C PRO A 94 -5.24 3.02 18.76
N HIS A 95 -5.49 1.76 19.15
CA HIS A 95 -6.28 1.42 20.35
C HIS A 95 -5.79 2.13 21.63
N GLU A 96 -4.48 2.35 21.76
CA GLU A 96 -3.86 2.99 22.94
C GLU A 96 -4.24 4.47 23.10
N ILE A 97 -4.62 5.14 22.01
CA ILE A 97 -4.90 6.59 21.96
C ILE A 97 -6.33 6.90 21.46
N ALA A 98 -7.14 5.87 21.21
CA ALA A 98 -8.52 6.00 20.77
C ALA A 98 -9.43 6.38 21.97
N ALA A 99 -10.26 7.40 21.82
CA ALA A 99 -11.23 7.78 22.85
C ALA A 99 -12.37 6.75 22.95
N THR A 100 -12.73 6.13 21.83
CA THR A 100 -13.77 5.10 21.74
C THR A 100 -13.28 3.94 20.88
N VAL A 101 -13.34 2.72 21.40
CA VAL A 101 -13.05 1.50 20.64
C VAL A 101 -14.38 0.88 20.20
N PRO A 102 -14.74 0.94 18.91
CA PRO A 102 -15.99 0.34 18.44
C PRO A 102 -15.93 -1.18 18.59
N GLY A 103 -17.03 -1.77 19.09
CA GLY A 103 -17.17 -3.22 19.15
C GLY A 103 -17.35 -3.85 17.76
N PHE A 104 -17.33 -5.18 17.69
CA PHE A 104 -17.51 -5.91 16.43
C PHE A 104 -18.83 -5.56 15.72
N MET A 105 -19.93 -5.48 16.47
CA MET A 105 -21.24 -5.13 15.92
C MET A 105 -21.29 -3.68 15.42
N ASP A 106 -20.67 -2.75 16.15
CA ASP A 106 -20.56 -1.35 15.72
C ASP A 106 -19.75 -1.22 14.43
N ALA A 107 -18.68 -2.02 14.28
CA ALA A 107 -17.92 -2.05 13.04
C ALA A 107 -18.76 -2.51 11.84
N LEU A 108 -19.58 -3.55 12.01
CA LEU A 108 -20.51 -3.97 10.96
C LEU A 108 -21.53 -2.88 10.64
N HIS A 109 -22.15 -2.28 11.65
CA HIS A 109 -23.12 -1.20 11.44
C HIS A 109 -22.48 -0.03 10.68
N VAL A 110 -21.31 0.44 11.09
CA VAL A 110 -20.62 1.55 10.41
C VAL A 110 -20.29 1.21 8.95
N ILE A 111 -19.85 -0.02 8.65
CA ILE A 111 -19.53 -0.45 7.28
C ILE A 111 -20.78 -0.46 6.37
N PHE A 112 -21.94 -0.86 6.91
CA PHE A 112 -23.18 -1.02 6.13
C PHE A 112 -24.07 0.23 6.10
N THR A 113 -24.16 0.98 7.20
CA THR A 113 -25.07 2.11 7.37
C THR A 113 -24.35 3.45 7.54
N GLY A 114 -23.05 3.44 7.85
CA GLY A 114 -22.27 4.66 8.13
C GLY A 114 -22.32 5.14 9.59
N HIS A 115 -23.13 4.50 10.43
CA HIS A 115 -23.37 4.88 11.83
C HIS A 115 -23.18 3.67 12.76
N THR A 116 -22.73 3.89 13.99
CA THR A 116 -22.71 2.86 15.04
C THR A 116 -24.12 2.51 15.51
N ALA A 117 -24.27 1.44 16.32
CA ALA A 117 -25.57 1.07 16.88
C ALA A 117 -26.18 2.19 17.77
N LEU A 118 -25.33 3.05 18.33
CA LEU A 118 -25.71 4.20 19.14
C LEU A 118 -25.86 5.50 18.33
N GLY A 119 -25.76 5.44 17.00
CA GLY A 119 -25.91 6.59 16.10
C GLY A 119 -24.69 7.51 16.02
N ALA A 120 -23.54 7.11 16.58
CA ALA A 120 -22.29 7.86 16.40
C ALA A 120 -21.74 7.68 14.98
N ASP A 121 -21.36 8.79 14.36
CA ASP A 121 -20.78 8.84 13.00
C ASP A 121 -19.28 8.57 13.03
N MET A 122 -18.69 8.31 11.86
CA MET A 122 -17.25 8.11 11.73
C MET A 122 -16.42 9.30 12.27
N ASN A 123 -16.94 10.53 12.19
CA ASN A 123 -16.24 11.69 12.74
C ASN A 123 -16.11 11.62 14.26
N ALA A 124 -17.11 11.09 14.97
CA ALA A 124 -17.06 10.89 16.41
C ALA A 124 -16.06 9.78 16.78
N LEU A 125 -16.05 8.67 16.03
CA LEU A 125 -15.11 7.57 16.23
C LEU A 125 -13.65 7.95 15.95
N ARG A 126 -13.43 8.97 15.12
CA ARG A 126 -12.10 9.50 14.80
C ARG A 126 -11.54 10.45 15.85
N MET A 127 -12.37 10.97 16.77
CA MET A 127 -11.88 11.88 17.81
C MET A 127 -10.99 11.13 18.79
N GLY A 128 -9.67 11.28 18.65
CA GLY A 128 -8.68 10.90 19.66
C GLY A 128 -8.40 12.05 20.64
N VAL A 129 -7.49 11.82 21.59
CA VAL A 129 -7.08 12.82 22.62
C VAL A 129 -6.62 14.15 21.99
N ASP A 130 -6.03 14.11 20.79
CA ASP A 130 -5.49 15.27 20.06
C ASP A 130 -6.31 15.66 18.81
N GLY A 131 -7.54 15.15 18.63
CA GLY A 131 -8.46 15.58 17.57
C GLY A 131 -8.05 15.30 16.12
N ILE A 132 -6.90 14.66 15.89
CA ILE A 132 -6.36 14.36 14.56
C ILE A 132 -6.11 12.85 14.45
N SER A 133 -7.04 12.11 13.83
CA SER A 133 -6.80 10.72 13.39
C SER A 133 -6.23 10.74 11.97
N GLN A 134 -5.07 10.14 11.73
CA GLN A 134 -4.46 10.02 10.40
C GLN A 134 -4.12 8.58 10.06
N ALA A 135 -3.89 8.32 8.78
CA ALA A 135 -3.64 6.97 8.28
C ALA A 135 -2.37 6.35 8.85
N THR A 136 -1.32 7.16 9.09
CA THR A 136 -0.02 6.68 9.54
C THR A 136 0.73 7.74 10.36
N PRO A 137 1.78 7.37 11.12
CA PRO A 137 2.66 8.32 11.79
C PRO A 137 3.36 9.25 10.79
N LEU A 138 3.66 8.81 9.58
CA LEU A 138 4.22 9.68 8.54
C LEU A 138 3.21 10.69 8.01
N ASP A 139 1.95 10.29 7.90
CA ASP A 139 0.84 11.16 7.52
C ASP A 139 0.61 12.26 8.57
N THR A 140 0.59 11.86 9.84
CA THR A 140 0.51 12.78 10.98
C THR A 140 1.65 13.79 10.93
N PHE A 141 2.89 13.33 10.73
CA PHE A 141 4.06 14.18 10.63
C PHE A 141 3.90 15.26 9.56
N LYS A 142 3.52 14.84 8.35
CA LYS A 142 3.37 15.72 7.19
C LYS A 142 2.22 16.70 7.34
N THR A 143 1.08 16.23 7.84
CA THR A 143 -0.11 17.06 8.03
C THR A 143 0.12 18.10 9.11
N SER A 144 0.75 17.72 10.23
CA SER A 144 1.08 18.67 11.30
C SER A 144 2.12 19.70 10.88
N LEU A 145 3.14 19.34 10.09
CA LEU A 145 4.07 20.31 9.51
C LEU A 145 3.36 21.29 8.56
N ARG A 146 2.44 20.81 7.73
CA ARG A 146 1.63 21.68 6.85
C ARG A 146 0.69 22.60 7.63
N ALA A 147 0.24 22.17 8.80
CA ALA A 147 -0.53 23.00 9.73
C ALA A 147 0.32 24.04 10.49
N GLY A 148 1.64 24.07 10.26
CA GLY A 148 2.55 25.05 10.86
C GLY A 148 3.15 24.65 12.20
N HIS A 149 2.94 23.40 12.66
CA HIS A 149 3.57 22.90 13.87
C HIS A 149 5.06 22.62 13.63
N SER A 150 5.90 22.87 14.64
CA SER A 150 7.32 22.53 14.56
C SER A 150 7.53 21.01 14.72
N VAL A 151 8.63 20.49 14.17
CA VAL A 151 9.01 19.06 14.32
C VAL A 151 9.03 18.64 15.80
N GLU A 152 9.50 19.53 16.68
CA GLU A 152 9.57 19.24 18.12
C GLU A 152 8.18 19.06 18.74
N GLN A 153 7.20 19.87 18.35
CA GLN A 153 5.82 19.73 18.80
C GLN A 153 5.20 18.44 18.26
N VAL A 154 5.45 18.12 17.00
CA VAL A 154 4.94 16.91 16.34
C VAL A 154 5.47 15.65 17.03
N MET A 155 6.79 15.60 17.28
CA MET A 155 7.44 14.44 17.93
C MET A 155 7.03 14.26 19.40
N LYS A 156 6.46 15.29 20.04
CA LYS A 156 5.88 15.21 21.39
C LYS A 156 4.42 14.73 21.41
N SER A 157 3.77 14.57 20.25
CA SER A 157 2.39 14.09 20.19
C SER A 157 2.25 12.64 20.65
N SER A 158 1.05 12.30 21.12
CA SER A 158 0.70 10.97 21.66
C SER A 158 0.97 9.82 20.69
N ILE A 159 0.96 10.08 19.37
CA ILE A 159 1.24 9.06 18.34
C ILE A 159 2.71 8.60 18.36
N TYR A 160 3.65 9.44 18.79
CA TYR A 160 5.08 9.09 18.89
C TYR A 160 5.50 8.74 20.32
N SER A 161 4.57 8.66 21.28
CA SER A 161 4.89 8.20 22.62
C SER A 161 5.27 6.72 22.57
N GLY A 162 6.55 6.41 22.75
CA GLY A 162 6.97 5.07 23.13
C GLY A 162 8.04 4.42 22.26
N VAL A 163 8.04 4.50 20.92
CA VAL A 163 9.05 3.77 20.10
C VAL A 163 9.28 4.38 18.70
N LEU A 164 10.45 4.05 18.12
CA LEU A 164 11.10 4.34 16.81
C LEU A 164 10.25 4.82 15.61
N ALA A 165 8.95 4.54 15.53
CA ALA A 165 8.13 4.85 14.34
C ALA A 165 6.66 5.17 14.63
N GLY A 166 6.29 5.40 15.89
CA GLY A 166 4.91 5.64 16.33
C GLY A 166 4.21 4.40 16.90
N ALA A 167 3.24 4.63 17.77
CA ALA A 167 2.51 3.60 18.52
C ALA A 167 1.78 2.63 17.57
N GLY A 168 1.91 1.31 17.82
CA GLY A 168 1.30 0.23 17.04
C GLY A 168 1.92 -0.05 15.66
N TRP A 169 2.34 0.97 14.91
CA TRP A 169 2.78 0.83 13.52
C TRP A 169 4.07 0.04 13.31
N GLN A 170 4.98 0.11 14.28
CA GLN A 170 6.19 -0.70 14.28
C GLN A 170 5.88 -2.21 14.24
N TRP A 171 4.85 -2.66 14.97
CA TRP A 171 4.52 -4.07 15.10
C TRP A 171 3.86 -4.59 13.83
N VAL A 172 3.02 -3.76 13.21
CA VAL A 172 2.43 -4.03 11.89
C VAL A 172 3.54 -4.17 10.84
N ASN A 173 4.49 -3.25 10.79
CA ASN A 173 5.62 -3.33 9.86
C ASN A 173 6.54 -4.52 10.15
N LEU A 174 6.80 -4.84 11.42
CA LEU A 174 7.58 -6.02 11.80
C LEU A 174 6.87 -7.32 11.36
N ALA A 175 5.55 -7.40 11.53
CA ALA A 175 4.77 -8.55 11.09
C ALA A 175 4.85 -8.73 9.56
N TYR A 176 4.73 -7.66 8.78
CA TYR A 176 4.94 -7.71 7.33
C TYR A 176 6.38 -8.06 6.94
N LEU A 177 7.38 -7.56 7.68
CA LEU A 177 8.77 -7.92 7.46
C LEU A 177 9.01 -9.41 7.71
N LEU A 178 8.45 -9.98 8.78
CA LEU A 178 8.53 -11.41 9.09
C LEU A 178 7.81 -12.25 8.03
N GLY A 179 6.62 -11.83 7.60
CA GLY A 179 5.91 -12.45 6.49
C GLY A 179 6.71 -12.40 5.18
N GLY A 180 7.36 -11.28 4.89
CA GLY A 180 8.26 -11.12 3.74
C GLY A 180 9.50 -12.00 3.83
N ALA A 181 10.11 -12.11 5.01
CA ALA A 181 11.22 -13.01 5.26
C ALA A 181 10.82 -14.48 5.06
N PHE A 182 9.62 -14.86 5.49
CA PHE A 182 9.05 -16.18 5.22
C PHE A 182 8.87 -16.43 3.72
N LEU A 183 8.35 -15.46 2.95
CA LEU A 183 8.23 -15.59 1.49
C LEU A 183 9.60 -15.73 0.78
N LEU A 184 10.64 -15.06 1.29
CA LEU A 184 12.01 -15.22 0.81
C LEU A 184 12.54 -16.63 1.12
N GLN A 185 12.29 -17.13 2.33
CA GLN A 185 12.68 -18.49 2.74
C GLN A 185 12.01 -19.55 1.86
N GLN A 186 10.72 -19.38 1.55
CA GLN A 186 9.95 -20.24 0.64
C GLN A 186 10.34 -20.07 -0.84
N LYS A 187 11.25 -19.14 -1.15
CA LYS A 187 11.67 -18.81 -2.52
C LYS A 187 10.51 -18.39 -3.44
N ALA A 188 9.40 -17.94 -2.85
CA ALA A 188 8.25 -17.42 -3.59
C ALA A 188 8.59 -16.06 -4.23
N ILE A 189 9.38 -15.24 -3.53
CA ILE A 189 9.86 -13.94 -4.00
C ILE A 189 11.39 -13.90 -4.06
N ARG A 190 11.95 -12.95 -4.81
CA ARG A 190 13.40 -12.74 -4.93
C ARG A 190 13.83 -11.53 -4.10
N TRP A 191 14.96 -11.65 -3.41
CA TRP A 191 15.49 -10.58 -2.52
C TRP A 191 15.84 -9.28 -3.24
N HIS A 192 16.13 -9.33 -4.55
CA HIS A 192 16.56 -8.17 -5.33
C HIS A 192 15.58 -6.98 -5.24
N ILE A 193 14.27 -7.21 -5.38
CA ILE A 193 13.28 -6.12 -5.36
C ILE A 193 13.14 -5.53 -3.95
N PRO A 194 12.84 -6.33 -2.89
CA PRO A 194 12.65 -5.77 -1.55
C PRO A 194 13.90 -5.06 -1.03
N VAL A 195 15.09 -5.65 -1.21
CA VAL A 195 16.34 -5.06 -0.71
C VAL A 195 16.66 -3.78 -1.47
N SER A 196 16.55 -3.76 -2.80
CA SER A 196 16.84 -2.55 -3.56
C SER A 196 15.86 -1.42 -3.23
N PHE A 197 14.58 -1.74 -3.06
CA PHE A 197 13.57 -0.78 -2.64
C PHE A 197 13.87 -0.17 -1.27
N LEU A 198 14.13 -0.99 -0.26
CA LEU A 198 14.40 -0.54 1.11
C LEU A 198 15.71 0.25 1.20
N VAL A 199 16.77 -0.20 0.52
CA VAL A 199 18.07 0.49 0.50
C VAL A 199 17.93 1.86 -0.16
N THR A 200 17.30 1.96 -1.33
CA THR A 200 17.11 3.25 -1.99
C THR A 200 16.23 4.18 -1.16
N LEU A 201 15.14 3.68 -0.58
CA LEU A 201 14.29 4.48 0.31
C LEU A 201 15.07 4.98 1.54
N ALA A 202 15.89 4.13 2.17
CA ALA A 202 16.74 4.50 3.29
C ALA A 202 17.76 5.57 2.91
N VAL A 203 18.46 5.40 1.79
CA VAL A 203 19.47 6.36 1.32
C VAL A 203 18.85 7.70 0.94
N CYS A 204 17.73 7.71 0.21
CA CYS A 204 17.08 8.96 -0.17
C CYS A 204 16.49 9.69 1.04
N SER A 205 15.90 8.95 1.99
CA SER A 205 15.36 9.54 3.22
C SER A 205 16.45 10.04 4.17
N THR A 206 17.59 9.34 4.32
CA THR A 206 18.71 9.85 5.11
C THR A 206 19.30 11.12 4.52
N LEU A 207 19.54 11.15 3.21
CA LEU A 207 20.07 12.34 2.53
C LEU A 207 19.10 13.53 2.66
N GLY A 208 17.80 13.31 2.42
CA GLY A 208 16.79 14.34 2.60
C GLY A 208 16.76 14.87 4.03
N TRP A 209 16.71 13.97 5.01
CA TRP A 209 16.67 14.34 6.42
C TRP A 209 17.92 15.12 6.87
N VAL A 210 19.12 14.75 6.42
CA VAL A 210 20.36 15.47 6.77
C VAL A 210 20.39 16.88 6.16
N ILE A 211 19.85 17.06 4.95
CA ILE A 211 19.83 18.37 4.27
C ILE A 211 18.78 19.30 4.91
N SER A 212 17.60 18.76 5.24
CA SER A 212 16.50 19.55 5.80
C SER A 212 15.79 18.83 6.95
N PRO A 213 16.40 18.75 8.15
CA PRO A 213 15.83 18.02 9.29
C PRO A 213 14.50 18.60 9.79
N GLU A 214 14.26 19.89 9.57
CA GLU A 214 13.07 20.61 10.03
C GLU A 214 11.83 20.40 9.16
N SER A 215 12.00 19.87 7.94
CA SER A 215 10.90 19.69 6.98
C SER A 215 10.72 18.25 6.50
N LEU A 216 11.76 17.42 6.58
CA LEU A 216 11.73 16.05 6.10
C LEU A 216 11.76 15.06 7.27
N ALA A 217 10.98 13.98 7.13
CA ALA A 217 10.87 12.96 8.15
C ALA A 217 12.16 12.12 8.24
N SER A 218 12.40 11.56 9.43
CA SER A 218 13.53 10.67 9.67
C SER A 218 13.43 9.40 8.81
N PRO A 219 14.58 8.77 8.46
CA PRO A 219 14.57 7.54 7.67
C PRO A 219 13.82 6.39 8.34
N GLN A 220 13.81 6.35 9.68
CA GLN A 220 13.07 5.36 10.46
C GLN A 220 11.57 5.49 10.22
N LEU A 221 11.03 6.71 10.19
CA LEU A 221 9.63 6.94 9.85
C LEU A 221 9.33 6.48 8.42
N HIS A 222 10.20 6.73 7.45
CA HIS A 222 9.97 6.23 6.09
C HIS A 222 9.99 4.69 6.00
N LEU A 223 10.88 4.02 6.73
CA LEU A 223 11.05 2.56 6.66
C LEU A 223 10.00 1.80 7.48
N LEU A 224 9.66 2.28 8.67
CA LEU A 224 8.86 1.56 9.66
C LEU A 224 7.45 2.12 9.84
N SER A 225 6.99 2.99 8.94
CA SER A 225 5.61 3.47 8.91
C SER A 225 4.94 3.27 7.56
N GLY A 226 3.60 3.29 7.58
CA GLY A 226 2.75 3.13 6.42
C GLY A 226 2.93 1.79 5.71
N ALA A 227 2.72 1.79 4.39
CA ALA A 227 2.70 0.58 3.58
C ALA A 227 4.10 0.12 3.12
N THR A 228 5.19 0.55 3.76
CA THR A 228 6.55 0.29 3.25
C THR A 228 6.88 -1.21 3.19
N MET A 229 6.67 -1.94 4.30
CA MET A 229 6.99 -3.38 4.33
C MET A 229 5.99 -4.20 3.51
N LEU A 230 4.70 -3.86 3.57
CA LEU A 230 3.68 -4.45 2.69
C LEU A 230 4.05 -4.24 1.21
N GLY A 231 4.41 -3.02 0.85
CA GLY A 231 4.88 -2.61 -0.46
C GLY A 231 6.08 -3.41 -0.95
N ALA A 232 7.12 -3.48 -0.10
CA ALA A 232 8.38 -4.13 -0.42
C ALA A 232 8.23 -5.62 -0.70
N PHE A 233 7.44 -6.35 0.12
CA PHE A 233 7.44 -7.81 0.14
C PHE A 233 6.20 -8.47 -0.47
N PHE A 234 5.09 -7.75 -0.62
CA PHE A 234 3.82 -8.32 -1.09
C PHE A 234 3.28 -7.65 -2.36
N ILE A 235 3.64 -6.39 -2.62
CA ILE A 235 3.12 -5.63 -3.77
C ILE A 235 4.15 -5.54 -4.89
N LEU A 236 5.36 -5.03 -4.61
CA LEU A 236 6.42 -4.85 -5.60
C LEU A 236 6.97 -6.17 -6.14
N THR A 237 6.81 -7.26 -5.40
CA THR A 237 7.27 -8.60 -5.78
C THR A 237 6.26 -9.41 -6.59
N ASP A 238 5.22 -8.76 -7.14
CA ASP A 238 4.28 -9.39 -8.06
C ASP A 238 5.03 -9.95 -9.30
N PRO A 239 5.00 -11.28 -9.53
CA PRO A 239 5.76 -11.91 -10.59
C PRO A 239 5.30 -11.52 -12.00
N VAL A 240 4.08 -11.00 -12.17
CA VAL A 240 3.55 -10.64 -13.49
C VAL A 240 4.02 -9.25 -13.90
N THR A 241 4.01 -8.30 -12.97
CA THR A 241 4.20 -6.89 -13.30
C THR A 241 5.61 -6.39 -13.03
N ALA A 242 6.41 -7.13 -12.26
CA ALA A 242 7.79 -6.77 -11.97
C ALA A 242 8.75 -7.23 -13.08
N SER A 243 9.96 -6.65 -13.08
CA SER A 243 11.04 -7.04 -13.99
C SER A 243 11.42 -8.52 -13.86
N THR A 244 11.67 -9.16 -15.00
CA THR A 244 12.00 -10.58 -15.10
C THR A 244 13.49 -10.89 -14.85
N THR A 245 14.38 -9.92 -15.05
CA THR A 245 15.84 -10.11 -14.94
C THR A 245 16.36 -9.72 -13.55
N ASN A 246 17.47 -10.31 -13.08
CA ASN A 246 18.02 -9.97 -11.75
C ASN A 246 18.51 -8.51 -11.67
N ARG A 247 19.13 -8.00 -12.74
CA ARG A 247 19.56 -6.60 -12.80
C ARG A 247 18.36 -5.66 -12.91
N GLY A 248 17.37 -6.01 -13.72
CA GLY A 248 16.16 -5.22 -13.86
C GLY A 248 15.34 -5.16 -12.58
N ARG A 249 15.28 -6.25 -11.80
CA ARG A 249 14.66 -6.26 -10.45
C ARG A 249 15.30 -5.26 -9.49
N LEU A 250 16.63 -5.12 -9.51
CA LEU A 250 17.32 -4.11 -8.70
C LEU A 250 16.95 -2.70 -9.18
N ILE A 251 17.02 -2.43 -10.49
CA ILE A 251 16.67 -1.10 -11.05
C ILE A 251 15.21 -0.75 -10.73
N PHE A 252 14.29 -1.70 -10.93
CA PHE A 252 12.87 -1.54 -10.63
C PHE A 252 12.62 -1.23 -9.15
N GLY A 253 13.24 -2.01 -8.24
CA GLY A 253 13.14 -1.76 -6.80
C GLY A 253 13.71 -0.40 -6.41
N ALA A 254 14.88 -0.03 -6.93
CA ALA A 254 15.48 1.29 -6.69
C ALA A 254 14.60 2.44 -7.18
N LEU A 255 14.06 2.33 -8.41
CA LEU A 255 13.14 3.32 -8.96
C LEU A 255 11.90 3.47 -8.10
N ALA A 256 11.27 2.36 -7.71
CA ALA A 256 10.11 2.40 -6.81
C ALA A 256 10.46 3.05 -5.46
N GLY A 257 11.62 2.74 -4.87
CA GLY A 257 12.07 3.32 -3.60
C GLY A 257 12.27 4.84 -3.69
N LEU A 258 12.90 5.30 -4.77
CA LEU A 258 13.08 6.71 -5.07
C LEU A 258 11.72 7.42 -5.25
N LEU A 259 10.82 6.85 -6.04
CA LEU A 259 9.49 7.39 -6.28
C LEU A 259 8.66 7.47 -4.99
N VAL A 260 8.72 6.44 -4.13
CA VAL A 260 8.05 6.46 -2.82
C VAL A 260 8.58 7.61 -1.96
N TRP A 261 9.90 7.79 -1.89
CA TRP A 261 10.49 8.89 -1.14
C TRP A 261 10.04 10.25 -1.70
N LEU A 262 10.11 10.46 -3.02
CA LEU A 262 9.70 11.71 -3.66
C LEU A 262 8.23 12.04 -3.38
N ILE A 263 7.33 11.06 -3.48
CA ILE A 263 5.89 11.26 -3.25
C ILE A 263 5.62 11.54 -1.76
N ARG A 264 6.29 10.82 -0.85
CA ARG A 264 6.12 11.05 0.59
C ARG A 264 6.64 12.42 1.03
N SER A 265 7.80 12.84 0.51
CA SER A 265 8.44 14.10 0.86
C SER A 265 7.77 15.31 0.20
N PHE A 266 7.50 15.25 -1.10
CA PHE A 266 7.06 16.41 -1.89
C PHE A 266 5.62 16.30 -2.41
N GLY A 267 5.05 15.10 -2.47
CA GLY A 267 3.73 14.85 -3.05
C GLY A 267 2.56 15.30 -2.16
N GLY A 268 1.35 15.25 -2.70
CA GLY A 268 0.11 15.52 -1.97
C GLY A 268 -0.31 14.38 -1.02
N TYR A 269 0.05 13.14 -1.36
CA TYR A 269 -0.40 11.94 -0.65
C TYR A 269 0.55 11.55 0.49
N PRO A 270 0.00 10.99 1.59
CA PRO A 270 0.81 10.56 2.73
C PRO A 270 1.46 9.19 2.52
N ASP A 271 0.78 8.26 1.85
CA ASP A 271 1.39 7.03 1.36
C ASP A 271 1.68 7.14 -0.14
N GLY A 272 2.90 6.77 -0.52
CA GLY A 272 3.39 6.90 -1.90
C GLY A 272 3.55 5.56 -2.62
N VAL A 273 3.33 4.44 -1.94
CA VAL A 273 3.69 3.11 -2.43
C VAL A 273 2.88 2.72 -3.66
N ALA A 274 1.56 2.85 -3.61
CA ALA A 274 0.71 2.43 -4.74
C ALA A 274 1.03 3.21 -6.03
N PHE A 275 1.17 4.54 -5.95
CA PHE A 275 1.53 5.37 -7.09
C PHE A 275 2.93 5.05 -7.61
N ALA A 276 3.91 4.89 -6.72
CA ALA A 276 5.27 4.53 -7.09
C ALA A 276 5.34 3.17 -7.78
N VAL A 277 4.58 2.17 -7.30
CA VAL A 277 4.46 0.85 -7.94
C VAL A 277 3.90 0.99 -9.35
N LEU A 278 2.78 1.70 -9.53
CA LEU A 278 2.18 1.85 -10.85
C LEU A 278 3.11 2.58 -11.83
N LEU A 279 3.76 3.66 -11.38
CA LEU A 279 4.76 4.37 -12.20
C LEU A 279 5.96 3.49 -12.54
N ALA A 280 6.47 2.70 -11.57
CA ALA A 280 7.56 1.77 -11.80
C ALA A 280 7.15 0.68 -12.81
N ASN A 281 5.93 0.15 -12.73
CA ASN A 281 5.41 -0.86 -13.65
C ASN A 281 5.41 -0.38 -15.11
N ILE A 282 5.13 0.91 -15.37
CA ILE A 282 5.21 1.51 -16.72
C ILE A 282 6.63 1.36 -17.30
N THR A 283 7.66 1.43 -16.44
CA THR A 283 9.06 1.37 -16.87
C THR A 283 9.59 -0.05 -17.07
N VAL A 284 8.86 -1.08 -16.63
CA VAL A 284 9.34 -2.48 -16.64
C VAL A 284 9.70 -2.97 -18.05
N PRO A 285 8.90 -2.74 -19.12
CA PRO A 285 9.29 -3.15 -20.47
C PRO A 285 10.62 -2.54 -20.93
N LEU A 286 10.88 -1.29 -20.55
CA LEU A 286 12.13 -0.59 -20.88
C LEU A 286 13.31 -1.15 -20.08
N ILE A 287 13.12 -1.37 -18.78
CA ILE A 287 14.13 -1.98 -17.91
C ILE A 287 14.49 -3.37 -18.43
N ASP A 288 13.50 -4.20 -18.77
CA ASP A 288 13.72 -5.56 -19.27
C ASP A 288 14.40 -5.56 -20.64
N TYR A 289 14.13 -4.57 -21.49
CA TYR A 289 14.84 -4.41 -22.77
C TYR A 289 16.35 -4.18 -22.58
N TYR A 290 16.74 -3.30 -21.66
CA TYR A 290 18.16 -2.98 -21.42
C TYR A 290 18.89 -3.95 -20.50
N THR A 291 18.16 -4.77 -19.74
CA THR A 291 18.75 -5.69 -18.76
C THR A 291 18.76 -7.15 -19.22
N ARG A 292 18.45 -7.41 -20.50
CA ARG A 292 18.50 -8.75 -21.08
C ARG A 292 19.85 -9.40 -20.80
N PRO A 293 19.88 -10.60 -20.20
CA PRO A 293 21.13 -11.31 -19.98
C PRO A 293 21.78 -11.63 -21.34
N ARG A 294 23.10 -11.47 -21.44
CA ARG A 294 23.83 -11.88 -22.64
C ARG A 294 23.70 -13.40 -22.80
N VAL A 295 23.36 -13.84 -24.02
CA VAL A 295 23.30 -15.27 -24.34
C VAL A 295 24.69 -15.88 -24.13
N TYR A 296 24.75 -16.97 -23.37
CA TYR A 296 26.00 -17.68 -23.09
C TYR A 296 26.60 -18.17 -24.40
N GLY A 297 27.84 -17.77 -24.72
CA GLY A 297 28.56 -18.23 -25.92
C GLY A 297 28.98 -17.16 -26.93
N HIS A 298 28.61 -15.88 -26.75
CA HIS A 298 29.21 -14.79 -27.53
C HIS A 298 30.32 -14.09 -26.73
N ARG A 299 31.55 -14.18 -27.24
CA ARG A 299 32.68 -13.30 -26.85
C ARG A 299 32.51 -11.94 -27.53
#